data_AF-F3AC37-F1
#
_entry.id   AF-F3AC37-F1
#
_cell.length_a   1.000
_cell.length_b   1.000
_cell.length_c   1.000
_cell.angle_alpha   90.00
_cell.angle_beta   90.00
_cell.angle_gamma   90.00
#
_symmetry.space_group_name_H-M   'P 1'
#
loop_
_entity.id
_entity.type
_entity.pdbx_description
1 polymer ?
#
loop_
_entity_poly.entity_id
_entity_poly.type
_entity_poly.pdbx_seq_one_letter_code
_entity_poly.pdbx_strand_id
1 'polypeptide(L)'
;MKGKRVLFAAAGIAILLCSGCAQDEGKSSSATTVPESFLKEVFTTDFEKRYTEFQKDNDTEKYYDTFSDCASEACIEAMSGDRMPLKYDKKAEENSAKAKVLEVKCEVDEDGEGEFEVLLGYEKDEDKKEKATGQITVIEEDGKEKVDSFFLSNIVEVK
;
A
#
# COMPACT_ATOMS: atom_id res chain seq x y z
N MET A 1 -42.21 -41.19 -47.37
CA MET A 1 -43.26 -40.63 -46.47
C MET A 1 -43.40 -41.51 -45.24
N LYS A 2 -43.70 -40.89 -44.08
CA LYS A 2 -43.73 -41.43 -42.69
C LYS A 2 -42.32 -41.54 -42.06
N GLY A 3 -41.89 -40.74 -41.09
CA GLY A 3 -42.57 -39.74 -40.26
C GLY A 3 -42.41 -40.07 -38.77
N LYS A 4 -41.55 -39.29 -38.10
CA LYS A 4 -41.51 -38.92 -36.67
C LYS A 4 -41.41 -40.05 -35.62
N ARG A 5 -40.43 -39.91 -34.72
CA ARG A 5 -40.65 -39.38 -33.35
C ARG A 5 -39.32 -39.07 -32.66
N VAL A 6 -39.23 -37.84 -32.17
CA VAL A 6 -38.25 -37.32 -31.22
C VAL A 6 -38.59 -37.91 -29.85
N LEU A 7 -37.58 -38.34 -29.09
CA LEU A 7 -37.67 -38.56 -27.65
C LEU A 7 -36.49 -37.84 -27.00
N PHE A 8 -36.81 -36.72 -26.35
CA PHE A 8 -36.00 -36.13 -25.31
C PHE A 8 -36.13 -36.99 -24.05
N ALA A 9 -35.01 -37.32 -23.39
CA ALA A 9 -34.98 -37.72 -22.01
C ALA A 9 -33.74 -37.10 -21.36
N ALA A 10 -34.00 -36.12 -20.49
CA ALA A 10 -33.03 -35.53 -19.59
C ALA A 10 -32.82 -36.44 -18.37
N ALA A 11 -31.58 -36.59 -17.91
CA ALA A 11 -31.22 -36.79 -16.49
C ALA A 11 -29.70 -36.93 -16.37
N GLY A 12 -29.06 -36.09 -15.54
CA GLY A 12 -27.67 -36.31 -15.13
C GLY A 12 -26.88 -35.05 -14.84
N ILE A 13 -27.34 -34.21 -13.90
CA ILE A 13 -26.46 -33.26 -13.22
C ILE A 13 -25.53 -34.10 -12.34
N ALA A 14 -24.28 -34.25 -12.75
CA ALA A 14 -23.23 -34.76 -11.88
C ALA A 14 -22.67 -33.58 -11.07
N ILE A 15 -23.17 -33.45 -9.84
CA ILE A 15 -22.55 -32.64 -8.78
C ILE A 15 -21.21 -33.31 -8.50
N LEU A 16 -20.12 -32.75 -9.04
CA LEU A 16 -18.76 -33.12 -8.66
C LEU A 16 -18.44 -32.42 -7.34
N LEU A 17 -18.63 -33.22 -6.30
CA LEU A 17 -18.28 -33.07 -4.90
C LEU A 17 -17.16 -32.04 -4.63
N CYS A 18 -17.53 -31.02 -3.87
CA CYS A 18 -16.63 -30.26 -3.01
C CYS A 18 -15.79 -31.24 -2.17
N SER A 19 -14.53 -31.44 -2.56
CA SER A 19 -13.51 -31.98 -1.68
C SER A 19 -12.70 -30.79 -1.19
N GLY A 20 -12.86 -30.48 0.09
CA GLY A 20 -12.16 -29.40 0.75
C GLY A 20 -10.65 -29.52 0.61
N CYS A 21 -10.03 -28.37 0.32
CA CYS A 21 -8.81 -27.97 1.00
C CYS A 21 -9.31 -26.91 1.99
N ALA A 22 -9.52 -27.29 3.26
CA ALA A 22 -8.53 -27.10 4.31
C ALA A 22 -8.03 -25.65 4.30
N GLN A 23 -8.50 -24.90 5.30
CA GLN A 23 -7.94 -23.62 5.70
C GLN A 23 -6.42 -23.74 5.76
N ASP A 24 -5.73 -23.11 4.82
CA ASP A 24 -4.34 -22.76 5.00
C ASP A 24 -4.32 -21.45 5.80
N GLU A 25 -4.49 -21.59 7.12
CA GLU A 25 -3.98 -20.58 8.06
C GLU A 25 -2.46 -20.70 8.06
N GLY A 26 -1.84 -20.15 7.01
CA GLY A 26 -0.45 -20.42 6.69
C GLY A 26 0.16 -19.27 5.92
N LYS A 27 0.37 -18.16 6.62
CA LYS A 27 1.39 -17.15 6.31
C LYS A 27 1.37 -16.69 4.85
N SER A 28 0.45 -15.78 4.52
CA SER A 28 0.55 -14.94 3.33
C SER A 28 1.90 -14.23 3.35
N SER A 29 2.90 -14.78 2.66
CA SER A 29 3.96 -13.95 2.10
C SER A 29 3.34 -13.29 0.87
N SER A 30 2.46 -12.31 1.09
CA SER A 30 1.93 -11.52 -0.01
C SER A 30 3.11 -10.85 -0.69
N ALA A 31 3.18 -10.97 -2.01
CA ALA A 31 3.95 -10.01 -2.79
C ALA A 31 3.46 -8.61 -2.37
N THR A 32 4.37 -7.75 -1.90
CA THR A 32 4.00 -6.39 -1.50
C THR A 32 3.47 -5.67 -2.75
N THR A 33 2.27 -5.11 -2.66
CA THR A 33 1.65 -4.35 -3.77
C THR A 33 2.35 -2.99 -3.93
N VAL A 34 2.11 -2.30 -5.04
CA VAL A 34 2.64 -0.93 -5.23
C VAL A 34 2.17 0.02 -4.11
N PRO A 35 0.87 0.10 -3.76
CA PRO A 35 0.44 0.97 -2.67
C PRO A 35 1.04 0.58 -1.32
N GLU A 36 1.21 -0.71 -1.01
CA GLU A 36 1.89 -1.12 0.22
C GLU A 36 3.37 -0.70 0.24
N SER A 37 4.06 -0.77 -0.90
CA SER A 37 5.47 -0.34 -1.02
C SER A 37 5.59 1.17 -0.83
N PHE A 38 4.75 1.94 -1.52
CA PHE A 38 4.65 3.39 -1.34
C PHE A 38 4.40 3.77 0.14
N LEU A 39 3.43 3.13 0.80
CA LEU A 39 3.14 3.40 2.21
C LEU A 39 4.34 3.06 3.12
N LYS A 40 5.08 1.98 2.84
CA LYS A 40 6.32 1.66 3.57
C LYS A 40 7.37 2.76 3.40
N GLU A 41 7.57 3.26 2.18
CA GLU A 41 8.54 4.30 1.86
C GLU A 41 8.19 5.67 2.45
N VAL A 42 6.90 6.01 2.49
CA VAL A 42 6.40 7.27 3.05
C VAL A 42 6.54 7.30 4.57
N PHE A 43 6.17 6.21 5.24
CA PHE A 43 6.08 6.19 6.71
C PHE A 43 7.35 5.68 7.41
N THR A 44 8.29 5.07 6.71
CA THR A 44 9.59 4.69 7.29
C THR A 44 10.51 5.91 7.30
N THR A 45 10.99 6.27 8.50
CA THR A 45 11.94 7.37 8.64
C THR A 45 13.24 7.08 7.92
N ASP A 46 13.70 8.03 7.11
CA ASP A 46 14.95 7.94 6.35
C ASP A 46 15.03 6.65 5.52
N PHE A 47 13.90 6.26 4.91
CA PHE A 47 13.82 5.08 4.04
C PHE A 47 14.93 5.15 2.99
N GLU A 48 15.73 4.08 2.89
CA GLU A 48 16.90 4.00 2.01
C GLU A 48 17.84 5.22 2.05
N LYS A 49 17.98 5.86 3.23
CA LYS A 49 18.83 7.04 3.45
C LYS A 49 18.35 8.29 2.70
N ARG A 50 17.09 8.35 2.24
CA ARG A 50 16.52 9.48 1.49
C ARG A 50 16.75 10.82 2.20
N TYR A 51 16.52 10.89 3.51
CA TYR A 51 16.72 12.13 4.27
C TYR A 51 18.20 12.40 4.55
N THR A 52 18.98 11.36 4.84
CA THR A 52 20.45 11.45 4.99
C THR A 52 21.12 12.02 3.73
N GLU A 53 20.69 11.60 2.54
CA GLU A 53 21.19 12.14 1.27
C GLU A 53 20.72 13.59 1.06
N PHE A 54 19.46 13.90 1.33
CA PHE A 54 18.93 15.27 1.27
C PHE A 54 19.69 16.23 2.18
N GLN A 55 20.14 15.81 3.37
CA GLN A 55 20.90 16.68 4.26
C GLN A 55 22.25 17.15 3.68
N LYS A 56 22.77 16.49 2.64
CA LYS A 56 24.06 16.84 2.03
C LYS A 56 23.96 18.02 1.07
N ASP A 57 22.87 18.10 0.31
CA ASP A 57 22.69 19.04 -0.80
C ASP A 57 21.39 19.86 -0.72
N ASN A 58 20.45 19.48 0.16
CA ASN A 58 19.09 20.03 0.28
C ASN A 58 18.28 19.92 -1.03
N ASP A 59 18.60 18.93 -1.87
CA ASP A 59 17.95 18.72 -3.15
C ASP A 59 16.56 18.09 -2.95
N THR A 60 15.54 18.94 -3.05
CA THR A 60 14.15 18.53 -2.83
C THR A 60 13.62 17.69 -4.00
N GLU A 61 14.05 17.95 -5.23
CA GLU A 61 13.65 17.18 -6.40
C GLU A 61 14.17 15.74 -6.26
N LYS A 62 15.47 15.59 -5.97
CA LYS A 62 16.09 14.30 -5.69
C LYS A 62 15.47 13.55 -4.51
N TYR A 63 15.03 14.27 -3.47
CA TYR A 63 14.33 13.66 -2.34
C TYR A 63 13.02 12.98 -2.79
N TYR A 64 12.20 13.67 -3.58
CA TYR A 64 10.90 13.14 -4.02
C TYR A 64 10.98 12.19 -5.21
N ASP A 65 12.03 12.27 -6.02
CA ASP A 65 12.28 11.32 -7.11
C ASP A 65 12.44 9.87 -6.64
N THR A 66 12.77 9.67 -5.35
CA THR A 66 12.80 8.33 -4.74
C THR A 66 11.48 7.56 -4.79
N PHE A 67 10.34 8.26 -4.95
CA PHE A 67 9.02 7.63 -5.07
C PHE A 67 8.63 7.33 -6.53
N SER A 68 9.45 7.71 -7.51
CA SER A 68 9.11 7.59 -8.94
C SER A 68 8.80 6.16 -9.38
N ASP A 69 9.28 5.14 -8.67
CA ASP A 69 8.98 3.73 -8.93
C ASP A 69 7.56 3.33 -8.47
N CYS A 70 6.97 4.01 -7.48
CA CYS A 70 5.69 3.63 -6.88
C CYS A 70 4.60 4.70 -6.96
N ALA A 71 4.91 5.94 -7.32
CA ALA A 71 3.99 7.08 -7.38
C ALA A 71 3.99 7.76 -8.76
N SER A 72 2.86 8.34 -9.15
CA SER A 72 2.73 9.18 -10.35
C SER A 72 3.40 10.55 -10.13
N GLU A 73 3.68 11.26 -11.22
CA GLU A 73 4.20 12.63 -11.15
C GLU A 73 3.25 13.55 -10.35
N ALA A 74 1.94 13.40 -10.54
CA ALA A 74 0.94 14.19 -9.81
C ALA A 74 0.98 13.93 -8.29
N CYS A 75 1.15 12.66 -7.88
CA CYS A 75 1.31 12.30 -6.47
C CYS A 75 2.58 12.92 -5.88
N ILE A 76 3.70 12.84 -6.61
CA ILE A 76 5.00 13.38 -6.22
C ILE A 76 4.95 14.90 -6.10
N GLU A 77 4.31 15.60 -7.03
CA GLU A 77 4.10 17.05 -6.98
C GLU A 77 3.28 17.46 -5.75
N ALA A 78 2.18 16.74 -5.46
CA ALA A 78 1.35 17.00 -4.29
C ALA A 78 2.14 16.79 -2.97
N MET A 79 2.84 15.66 -2.86
CA MET A 79 3.74 15.35 -1.74
C MET A 79 4.81 16.43 -1.55
N SER A 80 5.45 16.87 -2.63
CA SER A 80 6.45 17.93 -2.61
C SER A 80 5.88 19.28 -2.16
N GLY A 81 4.70 19.65 -2.68
CA GLY A 81 3.97 20.86 -2.30
C GLY A 81 3.66 20.92 -0.80
N ASP A 82 3.20 19.80 -0.24
CA ASP A 82 2.92 19.67 1.19
C ASP A 82 4.16 19.39 2.03
N ARG A 83 5.29 19.13 1.39
CA ARG A 83 6.58 18.75 1.98
C ARG A 83 6.51 17.45 2.79
N MET A 84 5.73 16.50 2.32
CA MET A 84 5.43 15.23 2.96
C MET A 84 6.02 14.10 2.11
N PRO A 85 6.90 13.23 2.63
CA PRO A 85 7.21 13.03 4.05
C PRO A 85 8.42 13.81 4.59
N LEU A 86 9.00 14.76 3.85
CA LEU A 86 10.21 15.49 4.31
C LEU A 86 10.05 16.13 5.71
N LYS A 87 8.87 16.67 6.02
CA LYS A 87 8.53 17.19 7.35
C LYS A 87 8.60 16.12 8.45
N TYR A 88 8.27 14.87 8.14
CA TYR A 88 8.31 13.75 9.08
C TYR A 88 9.74 13.31 9.34
N ASP A 89 10.54 13.13 8.29
CA ASP A 89 11.94 12.77 8.44
C ASP A 89 12.73 13.81 9.24
N LYS A 90 12.49 15.10 8.95
CA LYS A 90 13.08 16.20 9.73
C LYS A 90 12.67 16.14 11.21
N LYS A 91 11.38 15.98 11.51
CA LYS A 91 10.88 15.91 12.90
C LYS A 91 11.40 14.67 13.63
N ALA A 92 11.56 13.55 12.93
CA ALA A 92 12.07 12.31 13.49
C ALA A 92 13.55 12.46 13.89
N GLU A 93 14.36 13.12 13.08
CA GLU A 93 15.75 13.45 13.42
C GLU A 93 15.83 14.43 14.60
N GLU A 94 15.07 15.53 14.58
CA GLU A 94 15.01 16.53 15.66
C GLU A 94 14.63 15.93 17.01
N ASN A 95 13.69 14.98 17.01
CA ASN A 95 13.20 14.33 18.22
C ASN A 95 13.87 12.99 18.54
N SER A 96 14.85 12.55 17.72
CA SER A 96 15.44 11.21 17.85
C SER A 96 14.40 10.06 17.81
N ALA A 97 13.28 10.26 17.11
CA ALA A 97 12.11 9.39 17.10
C ALA A 97 11.89 8.79 15.70
N LYS A 98 12.80 7.89 15.29
CA LYS A 98 12.74 7.21 13.98
C LYS A 98 11.61 6.19 13.96
N ALA A 99 10.68 6.38 13.03
CA ALA A 99 9.55 5.49 12.81
C ALA A 99 9.93 4.38 11.83
N LYS A 100 9.37 3.19 12.07
CA LYS A 100 9.40 2.04 11.17
C LYS A 100 7.98 1.53 10.96
N VAL A 101 7.71 0.99 9.78
CA VAL A 101 6.44 0.32 9.50
C VAL A 101 6.47 -1.10 10.07
N LEU A 102 5.54 -1.41 10.95
CA LEU A 102 5.33 -2.74 11.53
C LEU A 102 4.36 -3.57 10.70
N GLU A 103 3.30 -2.94 10.20
CA GLU A 103 2.23 -3.57 9.43
C GLU A 103 1.64 -2.55 8.46
N VAL A 104 1.24 -3.02 7.29
CA VAL A 104 0.44 -2.26 6.32
C VAL A 104 -0.79 -3.10 6.00
N LYS A 105 -1.95 -2.47 6.04
CA LYS A 105 -3.18 -2.95 5.43
C LYS A 105 -3.59 -1.91 4.41
N CYS A 106 -3.76 -2.33 3.17
CA CYS A 106 -4.21 -1.47 2.09
C CYS A 106 -5.18 -2.27 1.23
N GLU A 107 -6.40 -1.80 1.12
CA GLU A 107 -7.42 -2.41 0.28
C GLU A 107 -7.83 -1.37 -0.77
N VAL A 108 -7.73 -1.78 -2.03
CA VAL A 108 -8.06 -0.96 -3.20
C VAL A 108 -9.17 -1.67 -3.96
N ASP A 109 -10.19 -0.95 -4.37
CA ASP A 109 -11.32 -1.45 -5.15
C ASP A 109 -11.04 -1.52 -6.65
N GLU A 110 -12.06 -1.90 -7.43
CA GLU A 110 -11.95 -2.04 -8.88
C GLU A 110 -11.76 -0.72 -9.64
N ASP A 111 -12.11 0.41 -9.01
CA ASP A 111 -11.94 1.75 -9.56
C ASP A 111 -10.59 2.37 -9.19
N GLY A 112 -9.77 1.65 -8.41
CA GLY A 112 -8.46 2.10 -7.96
C GLY A 112 -8.51 2.98 -6.70
N GLU A 113 -9.66 3.10 -6.05
CA GLU A 113 -9.81 3.84 -4.80
C GLU A 113 -9.63 2.91 -3.60
N GLY A 114 -8.97 3.38 -2.54
CA GLY A 114 -8.66 2.53 -1.41
C GLY A 114 -8.47 3.26 -0.09
N GLU A 115 -8.46 2.46 0.97
CA GLU A 115 -8.15 2.90 2.32
C GLU A 115 -6.92 2.14 2.84
N PHE A 116 -6.15 2.82 3.68
CA PHE A 116 -4.99 2.22 4.31
C PHE A 116 -4.99 2.38 5.84
N GLU A 117 -4.37 1.41 6.48
CA GLU A 117 -3.96 1.43 7.88
C GLU A 117 -2.48 1.01 7.95
N VAL A 118 -1.63 1.89 8.47
CA VAL A 118 -0.20 1.61 8.69
C VAL A 118 0.07 1.65 10.19
N LEU A 119 0.56 0.54 10.73
CA LEU A 119 1.03 0.47 12.10
C LEU A 119 2.50 0.86 12.16
N LEU A 120 2.81 1.89 12.94
CA LEU A 120 4.13 2.44 13.15
C LEU A 120 4.69 2.00 14.50
N GLY A 121 5.98 1.71 14.53
CA GLY A 121 6.76 1.55 15.77
C GLY A 121 7.96 2.49 15.76
N TYR A 122 8.58 2.70 16.92
CA TYR A 122 9.72 3.62 17.07
C TYR A 122 10.96 2.88 17.56
N GLU A 123 12.13 3.22 17.02
CA GLU A 123 13.38 2.51 17.34
C GLU A 123 13.82 2.67 18.80
N LYS A 124 13.54 3.83 19.41
CA LYS A 124 13.97 4.15 20.79
C LYS A 124 12.85 4.01 21.82
N ASP A 125 11.66 3.64 21.38
CA ASP A 125 10.48 3.48 22.23
C ASP A 125 9.61 2.35 21.63
N GLU A 126 9.89 1.11 22.04
CA GLU A 126 9.23 -0.08 21.49
C GLU A 126 7.78 -0.23 21.96
N ASP A 127 7.42 0.40 23.08
CA ASP A 127 6.07 0.42 23.63
C ASP A 127 5.19 1.42 22.87
N LYS A 128 5.78 2.51 22.37
CA LYS A 128 5.07 3.47 21.54
C LYS A 128 4.72 2.87 20.17
N LYS A 129 3.41 2.84 19.89
CA LYS A 129 2.86 2.51 18.57
C LYS A 129 1.89 3.57 18.12
N GLU A 130 1.95 3.93 16.85
CA GLU A 130 0.99 4.83 16.23
C GLU A 130 0.33 4.15 15.04
N LYS A 131 -0.91 4.51 14.77
CA LYS A 131 -1.67 4.01 13.64
C LYS A 131 -2.00 5.17 12.72
N ALA A 132 -1.44 5.14 11.52
CA ALA A 132 -1.74 6.08 10.47
C ALA A 132 -2.85 5.50 9.59
N THR A 133 -3.88 6.30 9.30
CA THR A 133 -5.01 5.88 8.47
C THR A 133 -5.29 6.94 7.43
N GLY A 134 -5.71 6.52 6.24
CA GLY A 134 -6.00 7.46 5.16
C GLY A 134 -6.58 6.79 3.93
N GLN A 135 -6.58 7.55 2.84
CA GLN A 135 -7.07 7.14 1.54
C GLN A 135 -5.94 7.17 0.52
N ILE A 136 -6.05 6.31 -0.47
CA ILE A 136 -5.08 6.17 -1.55
C ILE A 136 -5.83 5.91 -2.85
N THR A 137 -5.33 6.47 -3.94
CA THR A 137 -5.80 6.14 -5.30
C THR A 137 -4.63 5.57 -6.08
N VAL A 138 -4.88 4.51 -6.83
CA VAL A 138 -3.92 3.93 -7.76
C VAL A 138 -4.43 4.04 -9.19
N ILE A 139 -3.50 4.19 -10.13
CA ILE A 139 -3.75 4.22 -11.56
C ILE A 139 -2.80 3.25 -12.27
N GLU A 140 -3.14 2.91 -13.51
CA GLU A 140 -2.21 2.25 -14.42
C GLU A 140 -1.61 3.30 -15.37
N GLU A 141 -0.29 3.45 -15.32
CA GLU A 141 0.49 4.33 -16.19
C GLU A 141 1.57 3.50 -16.88
N ASP A 142 1.61 3.53 -18.23
CA ASP A 142 2.56 2.74 -19.04
C ASP A 142 2.59 1.23 -18.70
N GLY A 143 1.43 0.65 -18.34
CA GLY A 143 1.31 -0.75 -17.96
C GLY A 143 1.88 -1.08 -16.58
N LYS A 144 2.12 -0.07 -15.74
CA LYS A 144 2.56 -0.20 -14.36
C LYS A 144 1.56 0.47 -13.42
N GLU A 145 1.22 -0.21 -12.35
CA GLU A 145 0.46 0.37 -11.24
C GLU A 145 1.30 1.45 -10.55
N LYS A 146 0.66 2.58 -10.22
CA LYS A 146 1.24 3.73 -9.52
C LYS A 146 0.23 4.30 -8.54
N VAL A 147 0.70 4.81 -7.41
CA VAL A 147 -0.10 5.65 -6.51
C VAL A 147 -0.26 7.03 -7.15
N ASP A 148 -1.48 7.44 -7.39
CA ASP A 148 -1.80 8.76 -7.98
C ASP A 148 -2.17 9.80 -6.93
N SER A 149 -2.82 9.37 -5.85
CA SER A 149 -3.19 10.24 -4.75
C SER A 149 -2.98 9.57 -3.41
N PHE A 150 -2.55 10.35 -2.42
CA PHE A 150 -2.37 9.91 -1.05
C PHE A 150 -2.89 10.98 -0.10
N PHE A 151 -3.84 10.60 0.75
CA PHE A 151 -4.38 11.48 1.77
C PHE A 151 -4.27 10.83 3.15
N LEU A 152 -3.51 11.46 4.03
CA LEU A 152 -3.40 11.04 5.42
C LEU A 152 -4.52 11.69 6.26
N SER A 153 -5.47 10.87 6.72
CA SER A 153 -6.59 11.34 7.55
C SER A 153 -6.17 11.56 9.00
N ASN A 154 -5.46 10.62 9.60
CA ASN A 154 -5.11 10.67 11.02
C ASN A 154 -3.87 9.85 11.36
N ILE A 155 -3.20 10.24 12.46
CA ILE A 155 -2.20 9.43 13.15
C ILE A 155 -2.56 9.44 14.63
N VAL A 156 -2.79 8.25 15.20
CA VAL A 156 -3.19 8.10 16.61
C VAL A 156 -2.33 7.10 17.33
N GLU A 157 -1.99 7.37 18.58
CA GLU A 157 -1.31 6.41 19.46
C GLU A 157 -2.22 5.20 19.74
N VAL A 158 -1.67 4.00 19.63
CA VAL A 158 -2.34 2.73 19.93
C VAL A 158 -1.92 2.29 21.33
N LYS A 159 -2.91 2.07 22.21
CA LYS A 159 -2.70 1.59 23.57
C LYS A 159 -2.76 0.08 23.67
#